data_AF-A0A7V2QC70-F1
#
_entry.id   AF-A0A7V2QC70-F1
#
_cell.length_a   1.000
_cell.length_b   1.000
_cell.length_c   1.000
_cell.angle_alpha   90.00
_cell.angle_beta   90.00
_cell.angle_gamma   90.00
#
_symmetry.space_group_name_H-M   'P 1'
#
loop_
_entity.id
_entity.type
_entity.pdbx_description
1 polymer ?
#
loop_
_entity_poly.entity_id
_entity_poly.type
_entity_poly.pdbx_seq_one_letter_code
_entity_poly.pdbx_strand_id
1 'polypeptide(L)'
;ASLPLLLMPGSTQLPLSGLGLMCLGPPLVYAVSQKELYPDWGKRLWALPLLVLIGIGIAWANTRAVWRGLTRWGGTFARTPKFRLEGQNGRWADSDYRLQADGSTVGEVALALYALTTAFVAYVTGNQGMIPFLLLYAASFGAVAGMGLAQTLAPRRKRNRKLPDLDKPEPKKNTEMHKGFTEIHGEKPL
;
A
#
# COMPACT_ATOMS: atom_id res chain seq x y z
N ALA A 1 7.67 21.68 -10.59
CA ALA A 1 7.76 23.09 -10.17
C ALA A 1 6.59 23.37 -9.23
N SER A 2 6.84 24.03 -8.11
CA SER A 2 5.80 24.52 -7.20
C SER A 2 5.21 25.82 -7.74
N LEU A 3 3.94 26.11 -7.45
CA LEU A 3 3.21 27.33 -7.86
C LEU A 3 4.00 28.64 -7.63
N PRO A 4 4.69 28.86 -6.49
CA PRO A 4 5.54 30.06 -6.31
C PRO A 4 6.73 30.14 -7.28
N LEU A 5 7.29 29.01 -7.71
CA LEU A 5 8.40 28.97 -8.67
C LEU A 5 7.94 29.36 -10.09
N LEU A 6 6.68 29.12 -10.42
CA LEU A 6 6.08 29.47 -11.70
C LEU A 6 5.74 30.97 -11.79
N LEU A 7 5.57 31.63 -10.64
CA LEU A 7 5.30 33.06 -10.52
C LEU A 7 6.56 33.93 -10.44
N MET A 8 7.75 33.36 -10.24
CA MET A 8 9.02 34.08 -10.26
C MET A 8 9.62 34.07 -11.68
N PRO A 9 9.72 35.23 -12.36
CA PRO A 9 10.42 35.32 -13.64
C PRO A 9 11.94 35.17 -13.40
N GLY A 10 12.57 34.15 -13.98
CA GLY A 10 14.04 34.08 -14.10
C GLY A 10 14.77 32.90 -13.44
N SER A 11 14.10 31.88 -12.89
CA SER A 11 14.76 30.85 -12.07
C SER A 11 15.13 29.52 -12.77
N THR A 12 15.10 29.41 -14.10
CA THR A 12 15.37 28.13 -14.78
C THR A 12 16.42 28.23 -15.88
N GLN A 13 17.68 28.38 -15.48
CA GLN A 13 18.84 28.12 -16.36
C GLN A 13 19.72 26.97 -15.87
N LEU A 14 19.24 26.14 -14.93
CA LEU A 14 19.98 24.95 -14.54
C LEU A 14 20.00 23.96 -15.72
N PRO A 15 21.18 23.48 -16.18
CA PRO A 15 21.28 22.48 -17.24
C PRO A 15 20.78 21.12 -16.73
N LEU A 16 19.45 20.96 -16.68
CA LEU A 16 18.76 19.75 -16.19
C LEU A 16 18.83 18.58 -17.18
N SER A 17 19.41 18.78 -18.36
CA SER A 17 19.51 17.78 -19.42
C SER A 17 20.24 16.50 -18.99
N GLY A 18 21.30 16.62 -18.17
CA GLY A 18 22.01 15.45 -17.65
C GLY A 18 21.23 14.64 -16.60
N LEU A 19 20.32 15.29 -15.88
CA LEU A 19 19.53 14.68 -14.80
C LEU A 19 18.45 13.76 -15.35
N GLY A 20 17.84 14.13 -16.48
CA GLY A 20 16.85 13.31 -17.16
C GLY A 20 17.38 11.93 -17.57
N LEU A 21 18.65 11.86 -17.99
CA LEU A 21 19.29 10.59 -18.38
C LEU A 21 19.49 9.67 -17.18
N MET A 22 19.83 10.21 -16.01
CA MET A 22 20.00 9.43 -14.78
C MET A 22 18.67 8.85 -14.28
N CYS A 23 17.56 9.56 -14.48
CA CYS A 23 16.22 9.06 -14.14
C CYS A 23 15.77 7.87 -15.00
N LEU A 24 16.39 7.62 -16.17
CA LEU A 24 16.09 6.45 -17.00
C LEU A 24 16.75 5.16 -16.50
N GLY A 25 17.73 5.26 -15.59
CA GLY A 25 18.43 4.11 -15.03
C GLY A 25 17.50 3.09 -14.36
N PRO A 26 16.68 3.48 -13.36
CA PRO A 26 15.79 2.54 -12.67
C PRO A 26 14.74 1.88 -13.59
N PRO A 27 14.06 2.60 -14.50
CA PRO A 27 13.18 1.98 -15.48
C PRO A 27 13.89 0.98 -16.40
N LEU A 28 15.12 1.28 -16.85
CA LEU A 28 15.91 0.39 -17.69
C LEU A 28 16.31 -0.89 -16.96
N VAL A 29 16.85 -0.76 -15.74
CA VAL A 29 17.22 -1.91 -14.92
C VAL A 29 16.00 -2.78 -14.65
N TYR A 30 14.86 -2.17 -14.30
CA TYR A 30 13.62 -2.91 -14.10
C TYR A 30 13.16 -3.63 -15.37
N ALA A 31 13.19 -2.97 -16.53
CA ALA A 31 12.80 -3.57 -17.80
C ALA A 31 13.71 -4.75 -18.19
N VAL A 32 15.02 -4.63 -18.01
CA VAL A 32 15.99 -5.71 -18.24
C VAL A 32 15.72 -6.87 -17.27
N SER A 33 15.52 -6.60 -15.98
CA SER A 33 15.19 -7.63 -14.99
C SER A 33 13.88 -8.36 -15.32
N GLN A 34 12.84 -7.65 -15.77
CA GLN A 34 11.58 -8.29 -16.16
C GLN A 34 11.74 -9.16 -17.40
N LYS A 35 12.54 -8.72 -18.37
CA LYS A 35 12.83 -9.48 -19.59
C LYS A 35 13.56 -10.79 -19.29
N GLU A 36 14.52 -10.76 -18.37
CA GLU A 36 15.31 -11.94 -18.00
C GLU A 36 14.51 -12.93 -17.14
N LEU A 37 13.67 -12.42 -16.23
CA LEU A 37 12.99 -13.25 -15.24
C LEU A 37 11.66 -13.84 -15.72
N TYR A 38 11.00 -13.24 -16.72
CA TYR A 38 9.65 -13.64 -17.12
C TYR A 38 9.42 -13.65 -18.64
N PRO A 39 8.78 -14.70 -19.18
CA PRO A 39 8.38 -14.73 -20.60
C PRO A 39 7.29 -13.68 -20.92
N ASP A 40 6.42 -13.33 -19.96
CA ASP A 40 5.36 -12.31 -20.10
C ASP A 40 5.82 -10.88 -19.70
N TRP A 41 7.07 -10.52 -19.96
CA TRP A 41 7.67 -9.24 -19.53
C TRP A 41 6.87 -8.00 -19.99
N GLY A 42 6.32 -8.02 -21.21
CA GLY A 42 5.55 -6.89 -21.77
C GLY A 42 4.27 -6.56 -20.99
N LYS A 43 3.51 -7.57 -20.54
CA LYS A 43 2.30 -7.36 -19.72
C LYS A 43 2.64 -6.76 -18.36
N ARG A 44 3.81 -7.11 -17.81
CA ARG A 44 4.29 -6.59 -16.52
C ARG A 44 4.76 -5.14 -16.63
N LEU A 45 5.32 -4.74 -17.77
CA LEU A 45 5.65 -3.34 -18.03
C LEU A 45 4.40 -2.44 -18.06
N TRP A 46 3.25 -2.96 -18.52
CA TRP A 46 1.97 -2.23 -18.45
C TRP A 46 1.48 -1.98 -17.02
N ALA A 47 1.98 -2.74 -16.03
CA ALA A 47 1.69 -2.45 -14.63
C ALA A 47 2.52 -1.27 -14.08
N LEU A 48 3.60 -0.86 -14.75
CA LEU A 48 4.45 0.24 -14.27
C LEU A 48 3.74 1.60 -14.21
N PRO A 49 3.00 2.05 -15.23
CA PRO A 49 2.25 3.31 -15.13
C PRO A 49 1.24 3.28 -13.98
N LEU A 50 0.55 2.14 -13.80
CA LEU A 50 -0.38 1.95 -12.68
C LEU A 50 0.35 1.98 -11.33
N LEU A 51 1.52 1.35 -11.25
CA LEU A 51 2.35 1.35 -10.05
C LEU A 51 2.84 2.76 -9.69
N VAL A 52 3.28 3.54 -10.68
CA VAL A 52 3.65 4.95 -10.50
C VAL A 52 2.45 5.76 -10.03
N LEU A 53 1.30 5.59 -10.67
CA LEU A 53 0.06 6.28 -10.31
C LEU A 53 -0.34 5.98 -8.85
N ILE A 54 -0.31 4.71 -8.43
CA ILE A 54 -0.63 4.33 -7.05
C ILE A 54 0.45 4.84 -6.08
N GLY A 55 1.73 4.70 -6.44
CA GLY A 55 2.87 5.10 -5.62
C GLY A 55 2.88 6.60 -5.28
N ILE A 56 2.53 7.44 -6.25
CA ILE A 56 2.36 8.88 -6.04
C ILE A 56 1.19 9.15 -5.08
N GLY A 57 0.08 8.43 -5.21
CA GLY A 57 -1.16 8.73 -4.49
C GLY A 57 -1.08 8.38 -3.01
N ILE A 58 -0.36 7.30 -2.67
CA ILE A 58 -0.12 6.89 -1.28
C ILE A 58 0.88 7.80 -0.54
N ALA A 59 1.56 8.71 -1.25
CA ALA A 59 2.58 9.57 -0.66
C ALA A 59 2.03 10.41 0.50
N TRP A 60 0.81 10.94 0.39
CA TRP A 60 0.18 11.72 1.46
C TRP A 60 -0.04 10.91 2.75
N ALA A 61 -0.57 9.69 2.60
CA ALA A 61 -0.79 8.79 3.74
C ALA A 61 0.54 8.44 4.42
N ASN A 62 1.59 8.23 3.62
CA ASN A 62 2.95 7.99 4.11
C ASN A 62 3.52 9.22 4.84
N THR A 63 3.39 10.42 4.27
CA THR A 63 3.83 11.68 4.91
C THR A 63 3.16 11.87 6.26
N ARG A 64 1.85 11.63 6.36
CA ARG A 64 1.13 11.66 7.65
C ARG A 64 1.61 10.61 8.65
N ALA A 65 1.96 9.40 8.18
CA ALA A 65 2.47 8.34 9.04
C ALA A 65 3.84 8.73 9.61
N VAL A 66 4.74 9.25 8.76
CA VAL A 66 6.05 9.77 9.17
C VAL A 66 5.89 10.96 10.13
N TRP A 67 5.01 11.91 9.82
CA TRP A 67 4.74 13.06 10.68
C TRP A 67 4.23 12.65 12.07
N ARG A 68 3.32 11.68 12.14
CA ARG A 68 2.85 11.11 13.41
C ARG A 68 3.98 10.39 14.16
N GLY A 69 4.83 9.65 13.47
CA GLY A 69 5.99 8.99 14.07
C GLY A 69 7.01 9.99 14.64
N LEU A 70 7.18 11.14 14.00
CA LEU A 70 8.09 12.19 14.47
C LEU A 70 7.50 12.98 15.64
N THR A 71 6.21 13.32 15.59
CA THR A 71 5.54 14.14 16.62
C THR A 71 5.11 13.35 17.86
N ARG A 72 4.82 12.05 17.73
CA ARG A 72 4.52 11.17 18.85
C ARG A 72 5.66 10.19 19.08
N TRP A 73 6.56 10.56 19.98
CA TRP A 73 7.48 9.59 20.58
C TRP A 73 6.74 8.72 21.60
N GLY A 74 6.87 7.40 21.48
CA GLY A 74 6.30 6.44 22.45
C GLY A 74 5.04 5.70 21.99
N GLY A 75 4.70 5.69 20.70
CA GLY A 75 3.63 4.81 20.18
C GLY A 75 3.99 3.34 20.37
N THR A 76 3.10 2.54 20.98
CA THR A 76 3.25 1.08 21.05
C THR A 76 3.43 0.56 19.63
N PHE A 77 4.60 -0.01 19.33
CA PHE A 77 4.83 -0.68 18.06
C PHE A 77 3.84 -1.84 18.00
N ALA A 78 2.70 -1.62 17.33
CA ALA A 78 1.77 -2.69 17.03
C ALA A 78 2.55 -3.65 16.14
N ARG A 79 3.05 -4.73 16.76
CA ARG A 79 3.79 -5.80 16.07
C ARG A 79 2.98 -6.14 14.83
N THR A 80 3.62 -6.05 13.67
CA THR A 80 2.99 -6.32 12.38
C THR A 80 2.34 -7.71 12.47
N PRO A 81 1.00 -7.81 12.44
CA PRO A 81 0.34 -9.08 12.63
C PRO A 81 0.74 -9.98 11.47
N LYS A 82 1.33 -11.13 11.78
CA LYS A 82 1.65 -12.15 10.77
C LYS A 82 0.33 -12.72 10.26
N PHE A 83 -0.19 -12.17 9.18
CA PHE A 83 -1.36 -12.72 8.51
C PHE A 83 -1.01 -14.11 7.97
N ARG A 84 -1.50 -15.16 8.63
CA ARG A 84 -1.58 -16.50 8.00
C ARG A 84 -2.66 -16.42 6.92
N LEU A 85 -2.22 -16.22 5.68
CA LEU A 85 -3.06 -16.34 4.50
C LEU A 85 -3.20 -17.84 4.15
N GLU A 86 -3.92 -18.59 4.98
CA GLU A 86 -4.36 -19.94 4.62
C GLU A 86 -5.56 -19.84 3.68
N GLY A 87 -5.30 -20.01 2.38
CA GLY A 87 -6.31 -20.22 1.34
C GLY A 87 -6.45 -19.09 0.31
N GLN A 88 -6.45 -19.48 -0.96
CA GLN A 88 -6.61 -18.61 -2.16
C GLN A 88 -7.90 -17.75 -2.19
N ASN A 89 -8.81 -17.89 -1.23
CA ASN A 89 -10.10 -17.20 -1.18
C ASN A 89 -10.24 -16.15 -0.05
N GLY A 90 -9.15 -15.84 0.66
CA GLY A 90 -9.15 -14.82 1.72
C GLY A 90 -9.30 -13.41 1.16
N ARG A 91 -10.54 -12.93 1.00
CA ARG A 91 -10.88 -11.54 0.62
C ARG A 91 -10.16 -10.53 1.53
N TRP A 92 -9.06 -9.98 1.01
CA TRP A 92 -8.22 -8.94 1.62
C TRP A 92 -9.01 -7.70 2.07
N ALA A 93 -10.11 -7.40 1.39
CA ALA A 93 -11.00 -6.27 1.64
C ALA A 93 -11.80 -6.33 2.97
N ASP A 94 -11.74 -7.45 3.69
CA ASP A 94 -12.53 -7.70 4.92
C ASP A 94 -11.63 -7.95 6.15
N SER A 95 -10.37 -7.51 6.09
CA SER A 95 -9.47 -7.46 7.24
C SER A 95 -9.60 -6.08 7.92
N ASP A 96 -9.68 -6.10 9.25
CA ASP A 96 -9.90 -4.92 10.13
C ASP A 96 -8.78 -3.85 10.03
N TYR A 97 -7.81 -4.05 9.13
CA TYR A 97 -6.79 -3.07 8.78
C TYR A 97 -7.30 -2.13 7.68
N ARG A 98 -8.52 -1.62 7.84
CA ARG A 98 -8.97 -0.47 7.05
C ARG A 98 -8.22 0.74 7.61
N LEU A 99 -7.18 1.14 6.86
CA LEU A 99 -6.45 2.38 7.06
C LEU A 99 -7.47 3.48 7.35
N GLN A 100 -7.49 4.03 8.57
CA GLN A 100 -8.51 4.98 9.00
C GLN A 100 -8.56 6.17 8.03
N ALA A 101 -9.52 6.11 7.11
CA ALA A 101 -9.65 7.02 5.98
C ALA A 101 -10.19 8.39 6.40
N ASP A 102 -10.80 8.50 7.59
CA ASP A 102 -11.64 9.64 7.96
C ASP A 102 -10.93 11.01 7.98
N GLY A 103 -9.60 11.06 8.04
CA GLY A 103 -8.86 12.33 7.92
C GLY A 103 -7.77 12.36 6.84
N SER A 104 -7.45 11.24 6.20
CA SER A 104 -6.40 11.21 5.15
C SER A 104 -6.95 11.76 3.83
N THR A 105 -8.20 11.40 3.52
CA THR A 105 -8.86 11.73 2.25
C THR A 105 -8.99 13.22 2.00
N VAL A 106 -9.17 14.04 3.05
CA VAL A 106 -9.21 15.52 2.91
C VAL A 106 -7.92 16.06 2.29
N GLY A 107 -6.76 15.57 2.74
CA GLY A 107 -5.48 16.01 2.21
C GLY A 107 -5.20 15.48 0.80
N GLU A 108 -5.66 14.27 0.48
CA GLU A 108 -5.60 13.72 -0.88
C GLU A 108 -6.43 14.56 -1.85
N VAL A 109 -7.66 14.95 -1.47
CA VAL A 109 -8.52 15.84 -2.27
C VAL A 109 -7.88 17.22 -2.44
N ALA A 110 -7.33 17.80 -1.37
CA ALA A 110 -6.66 19.10 -1.45
C ALA A 110 -5.45 19.07 -2.40
N LEU A 111 -4.64 18.00 -2.36
CA LEU A 111 -3.51 17.80 -3.27
C LEU A 111 -3.96 17.59 -4.72
N ALA A 112 -5.04 16.85 -4.95
CA ALA A 112 -5.62 16.68 -6.28
C ALA A 112 -6.09 18.01 -6.87
N LEU A 113 -6.82 18.81 -6.08
CA LEU A 113 -7.27 20.15 -6.49
C LEU A 113 -6.09 21.09 -6.76
N TYR A 114 -5.07 21.08 -5.90
CA TYR A 114 -3.86 21.87 -6.10
C TYR A 114 -3.12 21.49 -7.39
N ALA A 115 -3.02 20.20 -7.70
CA ALA A 115 -2.42 19.73 -8.94
C ALA A 115 -3.22 20.19 -10.18
N LEU A 116 -4.55 20.15 -10.11
CA LEU A 116 -5.44 20.65 -11.17
C LEU A 116 -5.33 22.16 -11.37
N THR A 117 -5.33 22.95 -10.29
CA THR A 117 -5.14 24.40 -10.39
C THR A 117 -3.77 24.74 -10.96
N THR A 118 -2.73 23.98 -10.58
CA THR A 118 -1.38 24.18 -11.12
C THR A 118 -1.33 23.80 -12.61
N ALA A 119 -2.02 22.74 -13.03
CA ALA A 119 -2.14 22.36 -14.45
C ALA A 119 -2.83 23.46 -15.27
N PHE A 120 -3.90 24.05 -14.71
CA PHE A 120 -4.60 25.17 -15.34
C PHE A 120 -3.70 26.41 -15.46
N VAL A 121 -2.98 26.78 -14.40
CA VAL A 121 -2.01 27.88 -14.44
C VAL A 121 -0.92 27.59 -15.48
N ALA A 122 -0.38 26.38 -15.51
CA ALA A 122 0.65 25.98 -16.48
C ALA A 122 0.15 26.12 -17.93
N TYR A 123 -1.11 25.75 -18.19
CA TYR A 123 -1.76 25.94 -19.49
C TYR A 123 -1.84 27.42 -19.87
N VAL A 124 -2.28 28.29 -18.97
CA VAL A 124 -2.39 29.75 -19.22
C VAL A 124 -1.01 30.40 -19.41
N THR A 125 0.01 29.94 -18.68
CA THR A 125 1.40 30.46 -18.81
C THR A 125 2.16 29.88 -20.01
N GLY A 126 1.54 28.99 -20.80
CA GLY A 126 2.16 28.38 -21.98
C GLY A 126 3.23 27.31 -21.68
N ASN A 127 3.34 26.84 -20.44
CA ASN A 127 4.35 25.85 -20.04
C ASN A 127 3.84 24.41 -20.24
N GLN A 128 3.72 24.02 -21.52
CA GLN A 128 3.10 22.74 -21.91
C GLN A 128 3.87 21.51 -21.44
N GLY A 129 5.19 21.59 -21.28
CA GLY A 129 6.03 20.46 -20.86
C GLY A 129 5.68 19.92 -19.47
N MET A 130 5.07 20.75 -18.62
CA MET A 130 4.70 20.38 -17.25
C MET A 130 3.31 19.77 -17.12
N ILE A 131 2.41 20.07 -18.06
CA ILE A 131 1.01 19.64 -18.04
C ILE A 131 0.85 18.12 -17.86
N PRO A 132 1.53 17.23 -18.62
CA PRO A 132 1.31 15.79 -18.47
C PRO A 132 1.69 15.28 -17.07
N PHE A 133 2.74 15.86 -16.46
CA PHE A 133 3.13 15.51 -15.09
C PHE A 133 2.11 15.99 -14.06
N LEU A 134 1.60 17.22 -14.21
CA LEU A 134 0.58 17.77 -13.30
C LEU A 134 -0.74 17.01 -13.38
N LEU A 135 -1.15 16.60 -14.58
CA LEU A 135 -2.31 15.74 -14.77
C LEU A 135 -2.10 14.34 -14.17
N LEU A 136 -0.89 13.77 -14.28
CA LEU A 136 -0.55 12.51 -13.62
C LEU A 136 -0.68 12.62 -12.09
N TYR A 137 -0.19 13.72 -11.48
CA TYR A 137 -0.36 13.98 -10.04
C TYR A 137 -1.84 14.11 -9.68
N ALA A 138 -2.61 14.88 -10.45
CA ALA A 138 -4.05 15.05 -10.21
C ALA A 138 -4.80 13.71 -10.30
N ALA A 139 -4.52 12.89 -11.32
CA ALA A 139 -5.11 11.57 -11.51
C ALA A 139 -4.74 10.63 -10.36
N SER A 140 -3.50 10.67 -9.89
CA SER A 140 -3.00 9.85 -8.80
C SER A 140 -3.69 10.15 -7.47
N PHE A 141 -3.63 11.42 -7.01
CA PHE A 141 -4.28 11.83 -5.78
C PHE A 141 -5.81 11.71 -5.87
N GLY A 142 -6.38 12.01 -7.04
CA GLY A 142 -7.81 11.83 -7.30
C GLY A 142 -8.26 10.37 -7.21
N ALA A 143 -7.47 9.42 -7.74
CA ALA A 143 -7.79 7.99 -7.65
C ALA A 143 -7.78 7.49 -6.19
N VAL A 144 -6.77 7.88 -5.41
CA VAL A 144 -6.69 7.49 -3.99
C VAL A 144 -7.79 8.15 -3.16
N ALA A 145 -8.05 9.44 -3.38
CA ALA A 145 -9.16 10.15 -2.74
C ALA A 145 -10.51 9.50 -3.06
N GLY A 146 -10.76 9.17 -4.34
CA GLY A 146 -11.98 8.50 -4.78
C GLY A 146 -12.17 7.13 -4.13
N MET A 147 -11.10 6.33 -4.03
CA MET A 147 -11.13 5.06 -3.30
C MET A 147 -11.43 5.25 -1.80
N GLY A 148 -10.84 6.25 -1.15
CA GLY A 148 -11.12 6.59 0.26
C GLY A 148 -12.58 7.02 0.48
N LEU A 149 -13.12 7.86 -0.41
CA LEU A 149 -14.53 8.26 -0.37
C LEU A 149 -15.46 7.08 -0.60
N ALA A 150 -15.20 6.24 -1.60
CA ALA A 150 -15.99 5.04 -1.88
C ALA A 150 -16.00 4.07 -0.69
N GLN A 151 -14.86 3.92 0.00
CA GLN A 151 -14.76 3.13 1.22
C GLN A 151 -15.58 3.73 2.37
N THR A 152 -15.61 5.06 2.49
CA THR A 152 -16.37 5.77 3.55
C THR A 152 -17.88 5.67 3.30
N LEU A 153 -18.31 5.75 2.04
CA LEU A 153 -19.71 5.61 1.63
C LEU A 153 -20.20 4.16 1.63
N ALA A 154 -19.31 3.17 1.46
CA ALA A 154 -19.67 1.77 1.51
C ALA A 154 -20.15 1.36 2.92
N PRO A 155 -21.33 0.72 3.06
CA PRO A 155 -21.89 0.38 4.36
C PRO A 155 -20.90 -0.45 5.19
N ARG A 156 -20.69 -0.08 6.46
CA ARG A 156 -19.92 -0.87 7.43
C ARG A 156 -20.60 -2.22 7.63
N ARG A 157 -20.17 -3.25 6.90
CA ARG A 157 -20.59 -4.62 7.16
C ARG A 157 -19.94 -5.06 8.48
N LYS A 158 -20.62 -4.84 9.61
CA LYS A 158 -20.21 -5.39 10.92
C LYS A 158 -20.19 -6.90 10.80
N ARG A 159 -19.01 -7.49 10.61
CA ARG A 159 -18.85 -8.94 10.68
C ARG A 159 -18.84 -9.32 12.16
N ASN A 160 -19.95 -9.88 12.65
CA ASN A 160 -20.01 -10.57 13.95
C ASN A 160 -19.15 -11.84 13.87
N ARG A 161 -17.82 -11.68 13.91
CA ARG A 161 -16.90 -12.80 14.04
C ARG A 161 -16.82 -13.14 15.52
N LYS A 162 -17.62 -14.10 15.98
CA LYS A 162 -17.35 -14.79 17.25
C LYS A 162 -15.94 -15.37 17.11
N LEU A 163 -14.97 -14.83 17.84
CA LEU A 163 -13.66 -15.47 17.93
C LEU A 163 -13.88 -16.89 18.50
N PRO A 164 -13.24 -17.92 17.94
CA PRO A 164 -13.13 -19.20 18.64
C PRO A 164 -12.54 -18.92 20.01
N ASP A 165 -13.23 -19.37 21.04
CA ASP A 165 -12.79 -19.28 22.42
C ASP A 165 -11.57 -20.20 22.58
N LEU A 166 -10.37 -19.61 22.46
CA LEU A 166 -9.08 -20.30 22.59
C LEU A 166 -8.77 -20.69 24.04
N ASP A 167 -9.63 -20.32 24.99
CA ASP A 167 -9.52 -20.66 26.41
C ASP A 167 -10.42 -21.86 26.78
N LYS A 168 -11.06 -22.51 25.79
CA LYS A 168 -11.68 -23.81 26.01
C LYS A 168 -10.59 -24.85 26.22
N PRO A 169 -10.55 -25.53 27.39
CA PRO A 169 -9.61 -26.62 27.59
C PRO A 169 -9.86 -27.68 26.51
N GLU A 170 -8.79 -28.13 25.85
CA GLU A 170 -8.91 -29.23 24.89
C GLU A 170 -9.64 -30.42 25.55
N PRO A 171 -10.58 -31.07 24.84
CA PRO A 171 -11.20 -32.26 25.37
C PRO A 171 -10.10 -33.26 25.67
N LYS A 172 -9.96 -33.62 26.97
CA LYS A 172 -9.00 -34.63 27.42
C LYS A 172 -9.20 -35.87 26.55
N LYS A 173 -8.24 -36.13 25.66
CA LYS A 173 -8.16 -37.41 24.95
C LYS A 173 -8.09 -38.48 26.02
N ASN A 174 -9.16 -39.26 26.15
CA ASN A 174 -9.25 -40.33 27.12
C ASN A 174 -7.99 -41.17 27.04
N THR A 175 -7.30 -41.26 28.18
CA THR A 175 -6.18 -42.14 28.44
C THR A 175 -6.66 -43.59 28.40
N GLU A 176 -6.99 -44.09 27.22
CA GLU A 176 -7.23 -45.52 26.98
C GLU A 176 -6.12 -46.16 26.13
N MET A 177 -5.11 -45.40 25.73
CA MET A 177 -3.92 -45.91 25.03
C MET A 177 -2.75 -46.16 26.01
N HIS A 178 -3.00 -46.63 27.22
CA HIS A 178 -1.91 -47.05 28.13
C HIS A 178 -2.15 -48.40 28.84
N LYS A 179 -3.28 -49.07 28.59
CA LYS A 179 -3.53 -50.42 29.12
C LYS A 179 -3.16 -51.57 28.17
N GLY A 180 -2.79 -51.28 26.92
CA GLY A 180 -2.44 -52.31 25.93
C GLY A 180 -0.96 -52.71 25.85
N PHE A 181 -0.05 -52.04 26.58
CA PHE A 181 1.40 -52.28 26.46
C PHE A 181 2.01 -53.03 27.65
N THR A 182 1.30 -53.15 28.77
CA THR A 182 1.78 -53.85 29.99
C THR A 182 1.33 -55.31 30.10
N GLU A 183 0.70 -55.88 29.07
CA GLU A 183 0.21 -57.28 29.09
C GLU A 183 1.12 -58.26 28.31
N ILE A 184 2.16 -57.78 27.62
CA ILE A 184 3.01 -58.63 26.76
C ILE A 184 4.37 -59.02 27.38
N HIS A 185 4.62 -58.73 28.66
CA HIS A 185 5.92 -59.03 29.30
C HIS A 185 5.82 -59.45 30.78
N GLY A 186 4.93 -60.39 31.07
CA GLY A 186 4.91 -61.02 32.39
C GLY A 186 4.20 -62.37 32.38
N GLU A 187 4.97 -63.44 32.12
CA GLU A 187 4.87 -64.83 32.63
C GLU A 187 5.96 -65.63 31.88
N LYS A 188 6.98 -66.27 32.49
CA LYS A 188 6.98 -67.16 33.66
C LYS A 188 8.36 -67.18 34.37
N PRO A 189 8.41 -67.38 35.69
CA PRO A 189 9.53 -68.03 36.36
C PRO A 189 9.30 -69.54 36.53
N LEU A 190 10.43 -70.25 36.75
CA LEU A 190 10.68 -71.70 36.91
C LEU A 190 10.98 -72.47 35.62
#